data_AF-A0A9D3S1L5-F1
#
_entry.id   AF-A0A9D3S1L5-F1
#
_cell.length_a   1.000
_cell.length_b   1.000
_cell.length_c   1.000
_cell.angle_alpha   90.00
_cell.angle_beta   90.00
_cell.angle_gamma   90.00
#
_symmetry.space_group_name_H-M   'P 1'
#
loop_
_entity.id
_entity.type
_entity.pdbx_description
1 polymer ?
#
loop_
_entity_poly.entity_id
_entity_poly.type
_entity_poly.pdbx_seq_one_letter_code
_entity_poly.pdbx_strand_id
1 'polypeptide(L)'
;MGRKSNRAKEKKQKRLEERAAMDAVCAKVDAANKLDDPLASFPVFKKYDRNGLNLQIECKRVSTLNSSTVDWAYELTKTNMQALYEQSEWGWKEREKKEEMMDERAWYLLVRDIDSAPIAFSHFRFDVECGEEVLYCYEVQLESKVRRKGLGKFLIQILQLIANSTQMKKVMLTVFKHNHGAYQFFREALQFEIDENSPSMSGCCGDDCSYEILSRRTKFGEAGGHGHGGGHCGGCCH
;
A
#
# COMPACT_ATOMS: atom_id res chain seq x y z
N MET A 1 -17.06 -31.24 -38.71
CA MET A 1 -17.27 -29.79 -38.52
C MET A 1 -17.48 -29.33 -37.05
N GLY A 2 -17.19 -30.13 -36.01
CA GLY A 2 -17.56 -29.79 -34.62
C GLY A 2 -16.51 -29.07 -33.73
N ARG A 3 -15.21 -29.15 -34.04
CA ARG A 3 -14.14 -28.66 -33.13
C ARG A 3 -13.98 -27.14 -33.06
N LYS A 4 -14.28 -26.40 -34.13
CA LYS A 4 -14.16 -24.92 -34.16
C LYS A 4 -15.22 -24.21 -33.30
N SER A 5 -16.40 -24.82 -33.13
CA SER A 5 -17.52 -24.25 -32.36
C SER A 5 -17.29 -24.31 -30.84
N ASN A 6 -16.72 -25.40 -30.33
CA ASN A 6 -16.42 -25.55 -28.90
C ASN A 6 -15.30 -24.62 -28.43
N ARG A 7 -14.21 -24.48 -29.21
CA ARG A 7 -13.11 -23.55 -28.88
C ARG A 7 -13.56 -22.09 -28.80
N ALA A 8 -14.52 -21.69 -29.64
CA ALA A 8 -15.09 -20.34 -29.59
C ALA A 8 -15.99 -20.12 -28.36
N LYS A 9 -16.78 -21.13 -27.98
CA LYS A 9 -17.60 -21.11 -26.75
C LYS A 9 -16.73 -21.06 -25.49
N GLU A 10 -15.70 -21.91 -25.40
CA GLU A 10 -14.73 -21.90 -24.30
C GLU A 10 -14.01 -20.55 -24.18
N LYS A 11 -13.55 -19.98 -25.30
CA LYS A 11 -12.92 -18.65 -25.30
C LYS A 11 -13.89 -17.54 -24.84
N LYS A 12 -15.16 -17.62 -25.23
CA LYS A 12 -16.20 -16.67 -24.77
C LYS A 12 -16.49 -16.82 -23.28
N GLN A 13 -16.59 -18.05 -22.79
CA GLN A 13 -16.81 -18.35 -21.38
C GLN A 13 -15.65 -17.86 -20.52
N LYS A 14 -14.40 -18.16 -20.91
CA LYS A 14 -13.21 -17.68 -20.22
C LYS A 14 -13.17 -16.15 -20.09
N ARG A 15 -13.51 -15.43 -21.17
CA ARG A 15 -13.60 -13.96 -21.14
C ARG A 15 -14.68 -13.44 -20.20
N LEU A 16 -15.80 -14.16 -20.09
CA LEU A 16 -16.89 -13.79 -19.19
C LEU A 16 -16.45 -13.99 -17.72
N GLU A 17 -15.76 -15.09 -17.43
CA GLU A 17 -15.19 -15.38 -16.11
C GLU A 17 -14.10 -14.39 -15.72
N GLU A 18 -13.16 -14.07 -16.63
CA GLU A 18 -12.13 -13.05 -16.42
C GLU A 18 -12.75 -11.68 -16.12
N ARG A 19 -13.81 -11.30 -16.86
CA ARG A 19 -14.54 -10.05 -16.61
C ARG A 19 -15.26 -10.07 -15.26
N ALA A 20 -15.98 -11.14 -14.95
CA ALA A 20 -16.70 -11.26 -13.69
C ALA A 20 -15.73 -11.25 -12.49
N ALA A 21 -14.56 -11.89 -12.63
CA ALA A 21 -13.50 -11.85 -11.62
C ALA A 21 -12.98 -10.42 -11.42
N MET A 22 -12.71 -9.68 -12.51
CA MET A 22 -12.30 -8.28 -12.42
C MET A 22 -13.38 -7.38 -11.80
N ASP A 23 -14.64 -7.56 -12.18
CA ASP A 23 -15.76 -6.81 -11.60
C ASP A 23 -15.88 -7.07 -10.09
N ALA A 24 -15.62 -8.30 -9.63
CA ALA A 24 -15.60 -8.65 -8.21
C ALA A 24 -14.41 -8.01 -7.45
N VAL A 25 -13.25 -7.90 -8.08
CA VAL A 25 -12.08 -7.19 -7.54
C VAL A 25 -12.39 -5.70 -7.36
N CYS A 26 -12.89 -5.05 -8.42
CA CYS A 26 -13.30 -3.65 -8.37
C CYS A 26 -14.37 -3.39 -7.30
N ALA A 27 -15.37 -4.27 -7.18
CA ALA A 27 -16.43 -4.12 -6.19
C ALA A 27 -15.91 -4.09 -4.74
N LYS A 28 -14.86 -4.86 -4.42
CA LYS A 28 -14.24 -4.84 -3.08
C LYS A 28 -13.49 -3.53 -2.83
N VAL A 29 -12.71 -3.07 -3.81
CA VAL A 29 -11.98 -1.79 -3.72
C VAL A 29 -12.97 -0.62 -3.57
N ASP A 30 -14.06 -0.62 -4.35
CA ASP A 30 -15.12 0.38 -4.25
C ASP A 30 -15.82 0.34 -2.89
N ALA A 31 -16.11 -0.85 -2.36
CA ALA A 31 -16.72 -0.99 -1.04
C ALA A 31 -15.79 -0.46 0.06
N ALA A 32 -14.49 -0.77 0.00
CA ALA A 32 -13.50 -0.24 0.95
C ALA A 32 -13.38 1.28 0.87
N ASN A 33 -13.44 1.84 -0.34
CA ASN A 33 -13.43 3.28 -0.56
C ASN A 33 -14.73 3.98 -0.13
N LYS A 34 -15.85 3.28 0.00
CA LYS A 34 -17.11 3.87 0.51
C LYS A 34 -17.20 3.91 2.04
N LEU A 35 -16.22 3.37 2.76
CA LEU A 35 -16.18 3.48 4.22
C LEU A 35 -15.97 4.92 4.65
N ASP A 36 -16.57 5.30 5.78
CA ASP A 36 -16.33 6.60 6.41
C ASP A 36 -15.02 6.59 7.21
N ASP A 37 -14.77 5.50 7.95
CA ASP A 37 -13.57 5.29 8.77
C ASP A 37 -13.15 3.81 8.75
N PRO A 38 -12.12 3.45 7.97
CA PRO A 38 -11.59 2.08 7.92
C PRO A 38 -11.06 1.56 9.26
N LEU A 39 -10.74 2.45 10.22
CA LEU A 39 -10.24 2.09 11.55
C LEU A 39 -11.37 1.93 12.58
N ALA A 40 -12.63 2.20 12.22
CA ALA A 40 -13.76 2.17 13.15
C ALA A 40 -13.94 0.81 13.84
N SER A 41 -13.70 -0.29 13.12
CA SER A 41 -13.79 -1.67 13.63
C SER A 41 -12.70 -2.03 14.65
N PHE A 42 -11.71 -1.16 14.85
CA PHE A 42 -10.53 -1.42 15.67
C PHE A 42 -10.27 -0.29 16.68
N PRO A 43 -11.22 0.04 17.57
CA PRO A 43 -11.11 1.19 18.47
C PRO A 43 -9.89 1.12 19.39
N VAL A 44 -9.45 -0.08 19.79
CA VAL A 44 -8.25 -0.29 20.61
C VAL A 44 -6.98 0.18 19.91
N PHE A 45 -6.96 0.19 18.58
CA PHE A 45 -5.82 0.63 17.77
C PHE A 45 -5.82 2.14 17.49
N LYS A 46 -6.84 2.88 17.95
CA LYS A 46 -6.88 4.35 17.89
C LYS A 46 -6.02 5.05 18.94
N LYS A 47 -5.32 4.28 19.79
CA LYS A 47 -4.37 4.80 20.79
C LYS A 47 -3.06 4.02 20.74
N TYR A 48 -1.95 4.72 20.93
CA TYR A 48 -0.63 4.13 21.15
C TYR A 48 -0.02 4.66 22.44
N ASP A 49 0.08 3.79 23.45
CA ASP A 49 0.56 4.13 24.79
C ASP A 49 1.69 3.16 25.21
N ARG A 50 2.88 3.35 24.64
CA ARG A 50 4.05 2.46 24.82
C ARG A 50 5.35 3.24 24.65
N ASN A 51 6.42 2.78 25.30
CA ASN A 51 7.79 3.28 25.10
C ASN A 51 7.92 4.81 25.28
N GLY A 52 7.21 5.37 26.27
CA GLY A 52 7.20 6.81 26.56
C GLY A 52 6.43 7.66 25.55
N LEU A 53 5.54 7.06 24.75
CA LEU A 53 4.62 7.76 23.86
C LEU A 53 3.19 7.55 24.34
N ASN A 54 2.37 8.60 24.26
CA ASN A 54 0.93 8.56 24.45
C ASN A 54 0.28 9.35 23.31
N LEU A 55 -0.27 8.62 22.34
CA LEU A 55 -0.64 9.16 21.03
C LEU A 55 -2.04 8.70 20.64
N GLN A 56 -2.73 9.55 19.89
CA GLN A 56 -4.02 9.23 19.26
C GLN A 56 -3.82 8.95 17.77
N ILE A 57 -4.61 8.02 17.24
CA ILE A 57 -4.56 7.62 15.84
C ILE A 57 -5.95 7.75 15.23
N GLU A 58 -6.01 8.43 14.08
CA GLU A 58 -7.23 8.62 13.29
C GLU A 58 -7.00 8.16 11.85
N CYS A 59 -8.04 7.64 11.20
CA CYS A 59 -8.02 7.32 9.77
C CYS A 59 -9.00 8.23 9.05
N LYS A 60 -8.51 8.99 8.06
CA LYS A 60 -9.29 10.03 7.39
C LYS A 60 -8.96 10.10 5.90
N ARG A 61 -9.95 10.52 5.11
CA ARG A 61 -9.74 10.94 3.71
C ARG A 61 -8.97 12.24 3.66
N VAL A 62 -8.11 12.41 2.66
CA VAL A 62 -7.39 13.68 2.46
C VAL A 62 -8.34 14.88 2.33
N SER A 63 -9.51 14.69 1.71
CA SER A 63 -10.54 15.73 1.54
C SER A 63 -11.15 16.23 2.85
N THR A 64 -10.97 15.49 3.96
CA THR A 64 -11.43 15.86 5.30
C THR A 64 -10.33 16.43 6.19
N LEU A 65 -9.09 16.46 5.70
CA LEU A 65 -7.96 17.04 6.40
C LEU A 65 -7.90 18.55 6.17
N ASN A 66 -7.43 19.27 7.17
CA ASN A 66 -7.07 20.67 6.96
C ASN A 66 -5.77 20.77 6.14
N SER A 67 -5.61 21.88 5.41
CA SER A 67 -4.45 22.11 4.55
C SER A 67 -3.14 22.03 5.33
N SER A 68 -3.10 22.56 6.54
CA SER A 68 -1.90 22.55 7.39
C SER A 68 -1.42 21.14 7.76
N THR A 69 -2.32 20.16 7.94
CA THR A 69 -1.93 18.76 8.16
C THR A 69 -1.34 18.14 6.89
N VAL A 70 -1.92 18.43 5.72
CA VAL A 70 -1.41 17.92 4.43
C VAL A 70 -0.05 18.54 4.11
N ASP A 71 0.11 19.84 4.32
CA ASP A 71 1.38 20.55 4.17
C ASP A 71 2.44 19.98 5.11
N TRP A 72 2.11 19.74 6.39
CA TRP A 72 3.00 19.09 7.35
C TRP A 72 3.41 17.67 6.88
N ALA A 73 2.46 16.88 6.39
CA ALA A 73 2.74 15.52 5.91
C ALA A 73 3.70 15.56 4.70
N TYR A 74 3.49 16.50 3.77
CA TYR A 74 4.38 16.73 2.64
C TYR A 74 5.78 17.14 3.09
N GLU A 75 5.91 18.15 3.97
CA GLU A 75 7.21 18.64 4.44
C GLU A 75 7.97 17.56 5.22
N LEU A 76 7.28 16.73 6.01
CA LEU A 76 7.88 15.58 6.68
C LEU A 76 8.37 14.54 5.66
N THR A 77 7.61 14.27 4.61
CA THR A 77 8.01 13.35 3.52
C THR A 77 9.23 13.89 2.79
N LYS A 78 9.22 15.16 2.40
CA LYS A 78 10.35 15.85 1.76
C LYS A 78 11.60 15.76 2.63
N THR A 79 11.49 16.12 3.90
CA THR A 79 12.60 16.06 4.87
C THR A 79 13.20 14.66 4.96
N ASN A 80 12.36 13.62 4.95
CA ASN A 80 12.83 12.24 5.14
C ASN A 80 13.31 11.58 3.84
N MET A 81 12.74 11.95 2.70
CA MET A 81 12.83 11.15 1.48
C MET A 81 13.50 11.88 0.31
N GLN A 82 13.58 13.21 0.29
CA GLN A 82 14.09 13.97 -0.87
C GLN A 82 15.45 13.45 -1.35
N ALA A 83 16.43 13.33 -0.46
CA ALA A 83 17.76 12.84 -0.80
C ALA A 83 17.75 11.39 -1.32
N LEU A 84 16.84 10.54 -0.84
CA LEU A 84 16.71 9.15 -1.31
C LEU A 84 16.12 9.10 -2.72
N TYR A 85 15.11 9.94 -3.01
CA TYR A 85 14.54 10.08 -4.35
C TYR A 85 15.57 10.65 -5.34
N GLU A 86 16.35 11.66 -4.93
CA GLU A 86 17.42 12.25 -5.77
C GLU A 86 18.54 11.26 -6.12
N GLN A 87 18.76 10.23 -5.29
CA GLN A 87 19.69 9.13 -5.56
C GLN A 87 19.09 8.00 -6.39
N SER A 88 17.79 8.02 -6.65
CA SER A 88 17.06 7.03 -7.45
C SER A 88 16.88 7.46 -8.90
N GLU A 89 16.45 6.54 -9.76
CA GLU A 89 16.06 6.84 -11.14
C GLU A 89 14.86 7.79 -11.28
N TRP A 90 14.13 8.09 -10.20
CA TRP A 90 12.92 8.93 -10.24
C TRP A 90 13.19 10.42 -10.00
N GLY A 91 14.24 10.75 -9.23
CA GLY A 91 14.47 12.10 -8.72
C GLY A 91 13.38 12.59 -7.75
N TRP A 92 13.60 13.74 -7.10
CA TRP A 92 12.57 14.40 -6.29
C TRP A 92 11.76 15.38 -7.13
N LYS A 93 10.46 15.10 -7.27
CA LYS A 93 9.54 15.93 -8.05
C LYS A 93 8.46 16.51 -7.16
N GLU A 94 8.71 17.71 -6.65
CA GLU A 94 7.83 18.39 -5.67
C GLU A 94 6.36 18.46 -6.13
N ARG A 95 6.09 18.90 -7.36
CA ARG A 95 4.71 19.03 -7.86
C ARG A 95 4.00 17.68 -7.93
N GLU A 96 4.64 16.67 -8.52
CA GLU A 96 4.06 15.33 -8.67
C GLU A 96 3.82 14.67 -7.29
N LYS A 97 4.74 14.84 -6.33
CA LYS A 97 4.58 14.30 -4.98
C LYS A 97 3.45 14.99 -4.21
N LYS A 98 3.27 16.32 -4.35
CA LYS A 98 2.12 17.03 -3.78
C LYS A 98 0.81 16.55 -4.40
N GLU A 99 0.73 16.42 -5.72
CA GLU A 99 -0.44 15.91 -6.43
C GLU A 99 -0.80 14.48 -5.98
N GLU A 100 0.20 13.60 -5.84
CA GLU A 100 0.02 12.23 -5.32
C GLU A 100 -0.57 12.22 -3.90
N MET A 101 -0.04 13.07 -3.01
CA MET A 101 -0.47 13.16 -1.62
C MET A 101 -1.85 13.82 -1.44
N MET A 102 -2.32 14.58 -2.44
CA MET A 102 -3.60 15.31 -2.44
C MET A 102 -4.71 14.65 -3.27
N ASP A 103 -4.42 13.54 -3.95
CA ASP A 103 -5.41 12.78 -4.72
C ASP A 103 -6.62 12.40 -3.85
N GLU A 104 -7.83 12.56 -4.37
CA GLU A 104 -9.08 12.30 -3.64
C GLU A 104 -9.20 10.86 -3.10
N ARG A 105 -8.48 9.91 -3.69
CA ARG A 105 -8.44 8.51 -3.26
C ARG A 105 -7.55 8.28 -2.04
N ALA A 106 -6.74 9.27 -1.65
CA ALA A 106 -5.79 9.16 -0.55
C ALA A 106 -6.49 9.05 0.81
N TRP A 107 -6.10 7.99 1.53
CA TRP A 107 -6.38 7.80 2.94
C TRP A 107 -5.14 8.10 3.77
N TYR A 108 -5.35 8.70 4.93
CA TYR A 108 -4.33 9.03 5.89
C TYR A 108 -4.61 8.35 7.23
N LEU A 109 -3.66 7.56 7.71
CA LEU A 109 -3.57 7.15 9.10
C LEU A 109 -2.71 8.18 9.82
N LEU A 110 -3.33 9.12 10.52
CA LEU A 110 -2.67 10.23 11.20
C LEU A 110 -2.46 9.93 12.67
N VAL A 111 -1.28 10.29 13.18
CA VAL A 111 -0.93 10.14 14.59
C VAL A 111 -0.70 11.51 15.19
N ARG A 112 -1.41 11.80 16.28
CA ARG A 112 -1.32 13.05 17.03
C ARG A 112 -0.84 12.82 18.45
N ASP A 113 -0.08 13.76 18.97
CA ASP A 113 0.30 13.79 20.38
C ASP A 113 -0.82 14.38 21.27
N ILE A 114 -0.50 14.55 22.55
CA ILE A 114 -1.43 15.09 23.56
C ILE A 114 -1.87 16.53 23.27
N ASP A 115 -1.05 17.29 22.53
CA ASP A 115 -1.32 18.67 22.14
C ASP A 115 -2.04 18.73 20.77
N SER A 116 -2.49 17.58 20.26
CA SER A 116 -3.12 17.41 18.95
C SER A 116 -2.20 17.73 17.76
N ALA A 117 -0.89 17.86 17.99
CA ALA A 117 0.07 18.09 16.92
C ALA A 117 0.33 16.78 16.15
N PRO A 118 0.35 16.81 14.80
CA PRO A 118 0.66 15.63 14.02
C PRO A 118 2.15 15.28 14.18
N ILE A 119 2.46 14.00 14.41
CA ILE A 119 3.84 13.52 14.68
C ILE A 119 4.25 12.31 13.83
N ALA A 120 3.29 11.63 13.20
CA ALA A 120 3.52 10.59 12.22
C ALA A 120 2.27 10.40 11.35
N PHE A 121 2.46 9.84 10.15
CA PHE A 121 1.34 9.42 9.32
C PHE A 121 1.70 8.23 8.43
N SER A 122 0.67 7.61 7.86
CA SER A 122 0.79 6.82 6.65
C SER A 122 -0.24 7.25 5.62
N HIS A 123 0.20 7.48 4.37
CA HIS A 123 -0.66 7.69 3.21
C HIS A 123 -0.82 6.36 2.49
N PHE A 124 -2.07 5.93 2.30
CA PHE A 124 -2.39 4.68 1.60
C PHE A 124 -3.63 4.82 0.73
N ARG A 125 -3.83 3.84 -0.15
CA ARG A 125 -5.05 3.71 -0.97
C ARG A 125 -5.52 2.27 -1.01
N PHE A 126 -6.81 2.07 -1.22
CA PHE A 126 -7.33 0.81 -1.74
C PHE A 126 -7.35 0.93 -3.26
N ASP A 127 -6.67 0.01 -3.94
CA ASP A 127 -6.56 0.03 -5.40
C ASP A 127 -6.51 -1.39 -5.97
N VAL A 128 -6.55 -1.48 -7.30
CA VAL A 128 -6.35 -2.72 -8.05
C VAL A 128 -4.94 -2.72 -8.63
N GLU A 129 -4.07 -3.57 -8.10
CA GLU A 129 -2.70 -3.73 -8.60
C GLU A 129 -2.50 -5.10 -9.23
N CYS A 130 -2.08 -5.10 -10.50
CA CYS A 130 -1.90 -6.33 -11.30
C CYS A 130 -3.11 -7.29 -11.26
N GLY A 131 -4.33 -6.73 -11.18
CA GLY A 131 -5.58 -7.49 -11.12
C GLY A 131 -5.96 -8.03 -9.74
N GLU A 132 -5.26 -7.62 -8.68
CA GLU A 132 -5.59 -7.95 -7.29
C GLU A 132 -6.04 -6.70 -6.51
N GLU A 133 -7.03 -6.89 -5.64
CA GLU A 133 -7.46 -5.91 -4.67
C GLU A 133 -6.42 -5.75 -3.55
N VAL A 134 -5.84 -4.56 -3.39
CA VAL A 134 -4.73 -4.32 -2.46
C VAL A 134 -4.93 -3.05 -1.63
N LEU A 135 -4.25 -3.02 -0.48
CA LEU A 135 -3.98 -1.78 0.23
C LEU A 135 -2.54 -1.35 -0.08
N TYR A 136 -2.37 -0.28 -0.86
CA TYR A 136 -1.07 0.24 -1.21
C TYR A 136 -0.65 1.35 -0.24
N CYS A 137 0.44 1.13 0.51
CA CYS A 137 1.06 2.10 1.39
C CYS A 137 2.07 2.93 0.59
N TYR A 138 1.70 4.15 0.23
CA TYR A 138 2.56 5.09 -0.50
C TYR A 138 3.64 5.66 0.43
N GLU A 139 3.25 6.09 1.62
CA GLU A 139 4.16 6.71 2.58
C GLU A 139 3.89 6.19 4.00
N VAL A 140 4.96 6.02 4.77
CA VAL A 140 4.89 5.88 6.24
C VAL A 140 6.01 6.72 6.84
N GLN A 141 5.64 7.84 7.45
CA GLN A 141 6.59 8.87 7.85
C GLN A 141 6.40 9.21 9.32
N LEU A 142 7.50 9.23 10.06
CA LEU A 142 7.53 9.53 11.48
C LEU A 142 8.52 10.66 11.74
N GLU A 143 8.15 11.61 12.58
CA GLU A 143 9.12 12.57 13.12
C GLU A 143 10.25 11.84 13.87
N SER A 144 11.47 12.37 13.78
CA SER A 144 12.67 11.74 14.36
C SER A 144 12.50 11.41 15.85
N LYS A 145 11.87 12.30 16.62
CA LYS A 145 11.64 12.18 18.08
C LYS A 145 10.78 10.96 18.51
N VAL A 146 10.02 10.38 17.58
CA VAL A 146 9.14 9.23 17.84
C VAL A 146 9.57 7.93 17.14
N ARG A 147 10.71 7.95 16.42
CA ARG A 147 11.27 6.76 15.78
C ARG A 147 11.84 5.79 16.81
N ARG A 148 12.00 4.52 16.38
CA ARG A 148 12.56 3.40 17.17
C ARG A 148 11.83 3.11 18.49
N LYS A 149 10.62 3.63 18.65
CA LYS A 149 9.74 3.36 19.80
C LYS A 149 8.61 2.38 19.46
N GLY A 150 8.66 1.72 18.30
CA GLY A 150 7.66 0.72 17.87
C GLY A 150 6.45 1.30 17.12
N LEU A 151 6.31 2.62 17.04
CA LEU A 151 5.18 3.29 16.37
C LEU A 151 5.07 2.92 14.88
N GLY A 152 6.17 2.90 14.13
CA GLY A 152 6.14 2.55 12.70
C GLY A 152 5.62 1.13 12.46
N LYS A 153 6.05 0.16 13.29
CA LYS A 153 5.53 -1.21 13.25
C LYS A 153 4.03 -1.23 13.52
N PHE A 154 3.56 -0.45 14.49
CA PHE A 154 2.16 -0.36 14.86
C PHE A 154 1.29 0.19 13.71
N LEU A 155 1.73 1.24 13.01
CA LEU A 155 1.01 1.78 11.85
C LEU A 155 0.87 0.75 10.73
N ILE A 156 1.94 0.04 10.38
CA ILE A 156 1.87 -1.00 9.34
C ILE A 156 1.01 -2.20 9.78
N GLN A 157 0.96 -2.51 11.07
CA GLN A 157 0.03 -3.52 11.60
C GLN A 157 -1.43 -3.06 11.47
N ILE A 158 -1.72 -1.78 11.70
CA ILE A 158 -3.05 -1.22 11.46
C ILE A 158 -3.43 -1.35 9.98
N LEU A 159 -2.54 -1.03 9.05
CA LEU A 159 -2.82 -1.22 7.62
C LEU A 159 -3.12 -2.69 7.28
N GLN A 160 -2.40 -3.65 7.86
CA GLN A 160 -2.69 -5.09 7.69
C GLN A 160 -4.07 -5.48 8.25
N LEU A 161 -4.49 -4.91 9.39
CA LEU A 161 -5.82 -5.14 9.96
C LEU A 161 -6.92 -4.57 9.06
N ILE A 162 -6.74 -3.33 8.61
CA ILE A 162 -7.66 -2.65 7.69
C ILE A 162 -7.79 -3.49 6.42
N ALA A 163 -6.67 -3.80 5.75
CA ALA A 163 -6.64 -4.62 4.54
C ALA A 163 -7.37 -5.96 4.71
N ASN A 164 -7.15 -6.64 5.84
CA ASN A 164 -7.85 -7.90 6.11
C ASN A 164 -9.36 -7.71 6.31
N SER A 165 -9.78 -6.65 7.01
CA SER A 165 -11.21 -6.36 7.25
C SER A 165 -11.96 -5.92 5.99
N THR A 166 -11.26 -5.28 5.06
CA THR A 166 -11.80 -4.87 3.76
C THR A 166 -11.56 -5.91 2.67
N GLN A 167 -11.09 -7.11 3.03
CA GLN A 167 -10.90 -8.23 2.12
C GLN A 167 -9.92 -7.94 0.97
N MET A 168 -8.96 -7.05 1.21
CA MET A 168 -7.81 -6.87 0.32
C MET A 168 -6.89 -8.09 0.44
N LYS A 169 -6.31 -8.53 -0.67
CA LYS A 169 -5.46 -9.72 -0.68
C LYS A 169 -4.09 -9.49 -0.06
N LYS A 170 -3.54 -8.29 -0.20
CA LYS A 170 -2.21 -7.94 0.31
C LYS A 170 -2.10 -6.46 0.65
N VAL A 171 -1.17 -6.16 1.56
CA VAL A 171 -0.62 -4.81 1.73
C VAL A 171 0.63 -4.72 0.87
N MET A 172 0.75 -3.67 0.06
CA MET A 172 1.89 -3.42 -0.83
C MET A 172 2.56 -2.09 -0.51
N LEU A 173 3.84 -1.98 -0.84
CA LEU A 173 4.61 -0.74 -0.78
C LEU A 173 5.86 -0.82 -1.65
N THR A 174 6.43 0.33 -1.95
CA THR A 174 7.75 0.43 -2.59
C THR A 174 8.78 0.91 -1.59
N VAL A 175 9.98 0.31 -1.60
CA VAL A 175 11.10 0.74 -0.77
C VAL A 175 12.37 0.86 -1.61
N PHE A 176 13.11 1.94 -1.40
CA PHE A 176 14.44 2.09 -1.97
C PHE A 176 15.44 1.11 -1.31
N LYS A 177 16.21 0.38 -2.12
CA LYS A 177 17.23 -0.56 -1.64
C LYS A 177 18.32 0.15 -0.83
N HIS A 178 18.70 1.38 -1.19
CA HIS A 178 19.64 2.21 -0.42
C HIS A 178 19.07 2.77 0.88
N ASN A 179 17.76 2.70 1.11
CA ASN A 179 17.15 3.01 2.40
C ASN A 179 17.19 1.79 3.34
N HIS A 180 18.40 1.38 3.71
CA HIS A 180 18.68 0.17 4.48
C HIS A 180 17.83 0.04 5.75
N GLY A 181 17.60 1.15 6.47
CA GLY A 181 16.79 1.16 7.69
C GLY A 181 15.32 0.82 7.44
N ALA A 182 14.72 1.36 6.39
CA ALA A 182 13.35 1.02 5.98
C ALA A 182 13.29 -0.40 5.38
N TYR A 183 14.30 -0.75 4.58
CA TYR A 183 14.39 -2.07 3.94
C TYR A 183 14.41 -3.20 4.98
N GLN A 184 15.31 -3.13 5.97
CA GLN A 184 15.36 -4.07 7.09
C GLN A 184 14.07 -4.04 7.93
N PHE A 185 13.50 -2.86 8.15
CA PHE A 185 12.23 -2.73 8.86
C PHE A 185 11.10 -3.51 8.18
N PHE A 186 10.95 -3.43 6.85
CA PHE A 186 9.92 -4.15 6.13
C PHE A 186 10.26 -5.64 5.97
N ARG A 187 11.45 -5.98 5.47
CA ARG A 187 11.85 -7.36 5.17
C ARG A 187 12.04 -8.20 6.43
N GLU A 188 12.74 -7.68 7.43
CA GLU A 188 13.12 -8.48 8.61
C GLU A 188 12.14 -8.27 9.77
N ALA A 189 11.81 -7.03 10.14
CA ALA A 189 11.00 -6.79 11.34
C ALA A 189 9.49 -7.03 11.13
N LEU A 190 9.02 -6.85 9.89
CA LEU A 190 7.62 -7.02 9.51
C LEU A 190 7.35 -8.23 8.59
N GLN A 191 8.41 -8.89 8.11
CA GLN A 191 8.33 -10.09 7.27
C GLN A 191 7.52 -9.82 5.99
N PHE A 192 7.78 -8.69 5.33
CA PHE A 192 7.33 -8.47 3.96
C PHE A 192 8.26 -9.21 2.99
N GLU A 193 7.67 -9.73 1.92
CA GLU A 193 8.38 -10.44 0.86
C GLU A 193 8.54 -9.53 -0.35
N ILE A 194 9.47 -9.87 -1.24
CA ILE A 194 9.55 -9.22 -2.55
C ILE A 194 8.31 -9.66 -3.33
N ASP A 195 7.50 -8.69 -3.77
CA ASP A 195 6.30 -8.99 -4.55
C ASP A 195 6.70 -9.51 -5.93
N GLU A 196 5.90 -10.40 -6.49
CA GLU A 196 6.11 -10.96 -7.84
C GLU A 196 6.17 -9.88 -8.94
N ASN A 197 5.59 -8.70 -8.68
CA ASN A 197 5.61 -7.56 -9.60
C ASN A 197 6.83 -6.65 -9.40
N SER A 198 7.75 -6.97 -8.47
CA SER A 198 8.98 -6.22 -8.29
C SER A 198 9.91 -6.38 -9.50
N PRO A 199 10.62 -5.32 -9.95
CA PRO A 199 11.55 -5.43 -11.08
C PRO A 199 12.58 -6.54 -10.93
N SER A 200 13.11 -6.77 -9.72
CA SER A 200 14.08 -7.83 -9.41
C SER A 200 13.57 -9.25 -9.71
N MET A 201 12.26 -9.47 -9.82
CA MET A 201 11.67 -10.76 -10.18
C MET A 201 11.62 -11.01 -11.70
N SER A 202 11.92 -10.01 -12.53
CA SER A 202 11.65 -10.03 -13.99
C SER A 202 12.81 -10.58 -14.85
N GLY A 203 13.88 -11.13 -14.26
CA GLY A 203 14.92 -11.94 -14.95
C GLY A 203 15.86 -11.22 -15.93
N CYS A 204 15.52 -10.02 -16.43
CA CYS A 204 16.38 -9.20 -17.29
C CYS A 204 16.45 -7.77 -16.73
N CYS A 205 17.65 -7.33 -16.33
CA CYS A 205 17.97 -5.99 -15.83
C CYS A 205 17.21 -5.50 -14.57
N GLY A 206 16.40 -6.35 -13.93
CA GLY A 206 15.61 -6.01 -12.74
C GLY A 206 16.41 -5.68 -11.49
N ASP A 207 17.65 -6.16 -11.41
CA ASP A 207 18.55 -5.88 -10.28
C ASP A 207 19.10 -4.44 -10.29
N ASP A 208 19.05 -3.75 -11.44
CA ASP A 208 19.59 -2.40 -11.60
C ASP A 208 18.65 -1.30 -11.07
N CYS A 209 17.35 -1.58 -10.88
CA CYS A 209 16.41 -0.62 -10.29
C CYS A 209 16.84 -0.27 -8.87
N SER A 210 16.71 0.98 -8.41
CA SER A 210 17.11 1.35 -7.05
C SER A 210 16.08 0.99 -5.96
N TYR A 211 14.96 0.37 -6.34
CA TYR A 211 13.85 0.04 -5.45
C TYR A 211 13.38 -1.41 -5.58
N GLU A 212 12.58 -1.85 -4.62
CA GLU A 212 11.81 -3.09 -4.67
C GLU A 212 10.36 -2.82 -4.31
N ILE A 213 9.45 -3.59 -4.92
CA ILE A 213 8.06 -3.65 -4.50
C ILE A 213 7.96 -4.80 -3.49
N LEU A 214 7.48 -4.48 -2.30
CA LEU A 214 7.27 -5.45 -1.24
C LEU A 214 5.78 -5.65 -0.99
N SER A 215 5.41 -6.87 -0.62
CA SER A 215 4.05 -7.14 -0.19
C SER A 215 3.97 -8.14 0.94
N ARG A 216 2.81 -8.14 1.60
CA ARG A 216 2.44 -9.16 2.57
C ARG A 216 0.97 -9.51 2.39
N ARG A 217 0.70 -10.79 2.11
CA ARG A 217 -0.68 -11.28 1.99
C ARG A 217 -1.42 -11.17 3.32
N THR A 218 -2.69 -10.84 3.24
CA THR A 218 -3.62 -10.89 4.37
C THR A 218 -4.06 -12.34 4.59
N LYS A 219 -4.62 -12.66 5.76
CA LYS A 219 -5.22 -13.98 5.99
C LYS A 219 -6.35 -14.28 5.00
N PHE A 220 -7.09 -13.24 4.60
CA PHE A 220 -8.08 -13.35 3.52
C PHE A 220 -7.43 -13.71 2.18
N GLY A 221 -6.33 -13.04 1.81
CA GLY A 221 -5.59 -13.31 0.57
C GLY A 221 -4.93 -14.70 0.53
N GLU A 222 -4.52 -15.24 1.67
CA GLU A 222 -4.01 -16.61 1.80
C GLU A 222 -5.11 -17.65 1.56
N ALA A 223 -6.30 -17.44 2.14
CA ALA A 223 -7.43 -18.35 2.00
C ALA A 223 -7.94 -18.49 0.54
N GLY A 224 -7.73 -17.46 -0.29
CA GLY A 224 -8.08 -17.49 -1.72
C GLY A 224 -7.01 -18.10 -2.63
N GLY A 225 -5.79 -18.32 -2.15
CA GLY A 225 -4.64 -18.74 -2.96
C GLY A 225 -4.57 -20.24 -3.31
N HIS A 226 -5.44 -21.07 -2.73
CA HIS A 226 -5.46 -22.52 -3.01
C HIS A 226 -6.14 -22.91 -4.33
N GLY A 227 -6.51 -21.96 -5.18
CA GLY A 227 -7.10 -22.25 -6.47
C GLY A 227 -6.80 -21.17 -7.51
N HIS A 228 -5.59 -21.15 -8.05
CA HIS A 228 -5.28 -20.92 -9.48
C HIS A 228 -3.77 -20.70 -9.64
N GLY A 229 -3.11 -21.66 -10.28
CA GLY A 229 -1.70 -21.59 -10.63
C GLY A 229 -1.38 -20.44 -11.60
N GLY A 230 -0.15 -19.94 -11.48
CA GLY A 230 0.39 -18.74 -12.11
C GLY A 230 0.04 -18.56 -13.58
N GLY A 231 -0.57 -17.41 -13.88
CA GLY A 231 -0.59 -16.82 -15.21
C GLY A 231 0.57 -15.85 -15.33
N HIS A 232 1.62 -16.24 -16.04
CA HIS A 232 2.70 -15.36 -16.49
C HIS A 232 2.11 -14.08 -17.11
N CYS A 233 2.42 -12.91 -16.55
CA CYS A 233 2.20 -11.63 -17.22
C CYS A 233 3.27 -11.49 -18.30
N GLY A 234 3.00 -12.01 -19.50
CA GLY A 234 3.87 -11.90 -20.65
C GLY A 234 3.91 -10.46 -21.15
N GLY A 235 5.11 -9.89 -21.19
CA GLY A 235 5.37 -8.56 -21.74
C GLY A 235 4.94 -8.43 -23.20
N CYS A 236 4.31 -7.31 -23.51
CA CYS A 236 4.18 -6.81 -24.88
C CYS A 236 5.22 -5.71 -25.09
N CYS A 237 6.36 -6.07 -25.69
CA CYS A 237 7.16 -5.11 -26.44
C CYS A 237 6.54 -5.00 -27.85
N HIS A 238 6.20 -3.79 -28.25
CA HIS A 238 6.05 -3.40 -29.65
C HIS A 238 7.32 -2.68 -30.09
#